data_AF-A0A8H7MHU9-F1
#
_entry.id   AF-A0A8H7MHU9-F1
#
_cell.length_a   1.000
_cell.length_b   1.000
_cell.length_c   1.000
_cell.angle_alpha   90.00
_cell.angle_beta   90.00
_cell.angle_gamma   90.00
#
_symmetry.space_group_name_H-M   'P 1'
#
loop_
_entity.id
_entity.type
_entity.pdbx_description
1 polymer ?
#
loop_
_entity_poly.entity_id
_entity_poly.type
_entity_poly.pdbx_seq_one_letter_code
_entity_poly.pdbx_strand_id
1 'polypeptide(L)'
;MSETYNDAARRLGEYGIELCTSNNNRSDVRTELQNLATTSVPEEWREELLAHVLERLTTHPSWATLPEAAVAITNNEAHPTTDSNQDPQQEDMGETIRRLVEAQVQAYVASMGLPNHSATPSTSVQTVDDRPSKTMKLPDVGKFSGNRRAYRTFKSQMKDKLRSMGDQEAVLGVAYMFNRLEGQAAQVGLSWKDRNPMGTTAQFWDFLDELYKDSLFEERSRQKLQTITMKKSNQSVESFNAEFIQLAYDAAEEDNTKNLKTRYMSALRPDLQDKMVSVDIPDDWDLQSLMARVLAVEVNLRRSKALTNGTFGQHTRRTNPDSMDWEPTRVHSGKIESDNRPRAEWQTQEVINQRRAANVCLRCGKKGHYVSRCNLAPAKRPEKVQVRSAIAEVSETDDSTNEGSEN
;
A
#
# COMPACT_ATOMS: atom_id res chain seq x y z
N MET A 1 -35.27 30.67 8.19
CA MET A 1 -34.15 29.79 8.58
C MET A 1 -32.85 30.14 7.85
N SER A 2 -32.85 30.53 6.57
CA SER A 2 -31.60 30.92 5.87
C SER A 2 -31.07 32.31 6.24
N GLU A 3 -31.92 33.28 6.56
CA GLU A 3 -31.47 34.67 6.85
C GLU A 3 -30.78 34.83 8.20
N THR A 4 -31.28 34.18 9.27
CA THR A 4 -30.65 34.22 10.60
C THR A 4 -29.33 33.45 10.63
N TYR A 5 -29.26 32.32 9.92
CA TYR A 5 -28.04 31.51 9.82
C TYR A 5 -26.94 32.22 9.01
N ASN A 6 -27.29 32.84 7.88
CA ASN A 6 -26.32 33.56 7.07
C ASN A 6 -25.81 34.83 7.76
N ASP A 7 -26.63 35.49 8.59
CA ASP A 7 -26.16 36.64 9.37
C ASP A 7 -25.25 36.22 10.53
N ALA A 8 -25.53 35.09 11.20
CA ALA A 8 -24.64 34.52 12.21
C ALA A 8 -23.28 34.08 11.61
N ALA A 9 -23.30 33.39 10.47
CA ALA A 9 -22.08 32.96 9.77
C ALA A 9 -21.23 34.14 9.29
N ARG A 10 -21.87 35.21 8.80
CA ARG A 10 -21.17 36.43 8.37
C ARG A 10 -20.51 37.17 9.53
N ARG A 11 -21.17 37.22 10.70
CA ARG A 11 -20.64 37.86 11.91
C ARG A 11 -19.51 37.05 12.55
N LEU A 12 -19.58 35.71 12.52
CA LEU A 12 -18.49 34.85 12.99
C LEU A 12 -17.23 34.94 12.12
N GLY A 13 -17.40 35.21 10.82
CA GLY A 13 -16.29 35.54 9.93
C GLY A 13 -15.49 36.78 10.36
N GLU A 14 -16.12 37.75 11.03
CA GLU A 14 -15.42 38.94 11.57
C GLU A 14 -14.45 38.59 12.71
N TYR A 15 -14.67 37.45 13.38
CA TYR A 15 -13.80 36.89 14.42
C TYR A 15 -12.86 35.81 13.89
N GLY A 16 -12.77 35.63 12.57
CA GLY A 16 -11.92 34.62 11.93
C GLY A 16 -12.45 33.19 12.06
N ILE A 17 -13.73 33.00 12.41
CA ILE A 17 -14.37 31.69 12.52
C ILE A 17 -15.16 31.45 11.24
N GLU A 18 -14.61 30.65 10.33
CA GLU A 18 -15.31 30.22 9.12
C GLU A 18 -16.21 29.02 9.46
N LEU A 19 -17.53 29.23 9.47
CA LEU A 19 -18.50 28.12 9.54
C LEU A 19 -18.57 27.42 8.19
N CYS A 20 -18.35 26.10 8.17
CA CYS A 20 -18.43 25.30 6.95
C CYS A 20 -19.90 25.16 6.51
N THR A 21 -20.35 26.01 5.60
CA THR A 21 -21.76 26.05 5.15
C THR A 21 -22.17 24.90 4.24
N SER A 22 -21.25 24.02 3.81
CA SER A 22 -21.53 23.12 2.68
C SER A 22 -21.16 21.64 2.86
N ASN A 23 -20.83 21.14 4.06
CA ASN A 23 -20.58 19.69 4.20
C ASN A 23 -21.01 19.10 5.56
N ASN A 24 -21.71 17.96 5.48
CA ASN A 24 -22.21 17.17 6.61
C ASN A 24 -21.16 16.17 7.11
N ASN A 25 -19.88 16.57 7.21
CA ASN A 25 -18.83 15.65 7.62
C ASN A 25 -18.60 15.71 9.15
N ARG A 26 -18.49 14.53 9.77
CA ARG A 26 -18.38 14.36 11.23
C ARG A 26 -17.09 14.94 11.81
N SER A 27 -16.02 15.01 11.02
CA SER A 27 -14.75 15.63 11.39
C SER A 27 -14.90 17.13 11.64
N ASP A 28 -15.72 17.79 10.82
CA ASP A 28 -15.77 19.24 10.74
C ASP A 28 -16.50 19.81 11.97
N VAL A 29 -17.56 19.12 12.43
CA VAL A 29 -18.27 19.45 13.68
C VAL A 29 -17.36 19.33 14.91
N ARG A 30 -16.43 18.37 14.92
CA ARG A 30 -15.47 18.21 16.03
C ARG A 30 -14.45 19.34 16.05
N THR A 31 -13.97 19.76 14.87
CA THR A 31 -13.05 20.89 14.73
C THR A 31 -13.73 22.21 15.06
N GLU A 32 -14.99 22.42 14.65
CA GLU A 32 -15.80 23.58 15.06
C GLU A 32 -15.95 23.65 16.59
N LEU A 33 -16.26 22.53 17.25
CA LEU A 33 -16.35 22.47 18.73
C LEU A 33 -15.02 22.78 19.43
N GLN A 34 -13.88 22.32 18.88
CA GLN A 34 -12.56 22.65 19.43
C GLN A 34 -12.18 24.11 19.23
N ASN A 35 -12.53 24.70 18.08
CA ASN A 35 -12.30 26.12 17.81
C ASN A 35 -13.17 27.01 18.72
N LEU A 36 -14.41 26.62 18.98
CA LEU A 36 -15.29 27.31 19.94
C LEU A 36 -14.79 27.23 21.38
N ALA A 37 -14.13 26.13 21.76
CA ALA A 37 -13.54 25.99 23.09
C ALA A 37 -12.27 26.84 23.29
N THR A 38 -11.64 27.31 22.22
CA THR A 38 -10.33 28.00 22.26
C THR A 38 -10.41 29.49 21.91
N THR A 39 -11.49 29.93 21.27
CA THR A 39 -11.69 31.35 20.91
C THR A 39 -12.48 32.08 21.98
N SER A 40 -12.11 33.34 22.26
CA SER A 40 -12.80 34.20 23.22
C SER A 40 -14.10 34.75 22.62
N VAL A 41 -15.10 33.88 22.50
CA VAL A 41 -16.44 34.25 22.04
C VAL A 41 -17.18 34.93 23.20
N PRO A 42 -17.89 36.07 22.99
CA PRO A 42 -18.67 36.69 24.05
C PRO A 42 -19.78 35.76 24.55
N GLU A 43 -20.02 35.76 25.87
CA GLU A 43 -20.83 34.76 26.57
C GLU A 43 -22.28 34.66 26.04
N GLU A 44 -22.86 35.79 25.62
CA GLU A 44 -24.19 35.87 25.00
C GLU A 44 -24.34 35.04 23.70
N TRP A 45 -23.24 34.75 22.99
CA TRP A 45 -23.24 33.96 21.75
C TRP A 45 -22.95 32.48 22.00
N ARG A 46 -22.38 32.15 23.15
CA ARG A 46 -22.01 30.77 23.51
C ARG A 46 -23.24 29.89 23.61
N GLU A 47 -24.34 30.42 24.14
CA GLU A 47 -25.61 29.71 24.26
C GLU A 47 -26.27 29.46 22.89
N GLU A 48 -26.28 30.45 21.98
CA GLU A 48 -26.83 30.29 20.63
C GLU A 48 -26.04 29.28 19.80
N LEU A 49 -24.70 29.30 19.90
CA LEU A 49 -23.83 28.35 19.22
C LEU A 49 -23.97 26.93 19.75
N LEU A 50 -24.08 26.76 21.08
CA LEU A 50 -24.33 25.46 21.70
C LEU A 50 -25.70 24.90 21.29
N ALA A 51 -26.75 25.73 21.26
CA ALA A 51 -28.07 25.34 20.80
C ALA A 51 -28.04 24.85 19.35
N HIS A 52 -27.31 25.54 18.47
CA HIS A 52 -27.18 25.14 17.07
C HIS A 52 -26.40 23.83 16.87
N VAL A 53 -25.32 23.62 17.62
CA VAL A 53 -24.57 22.35 17.56
C VAL A 53 -25.40 21.19 18.11
N LEU A 54 -26.16 21.40 19.18
CA LEU A 54 -27.10 20.40 19.71
C LEU A 54 -28.20 20.06 18.70
N GLU A 55 -28.75 21.06 18.00
CA GLU A 55 -29.73 20.85 16.92
C GLU A 55 -29.14 19.99 15.77
N ARG A 56 -27.90 20.25 15.33
CA ARG A 56 -27.21 19.42 14.32
C ARG A 56 -26.92 17.99 14.79
N LEU A 57 -26.62 17.79 16.08
CA LEU A 57 -26.39 16.46 16.65
C LEU A 57 -27.70 15.66 16.78
N THR A 58 -28.82 16.31 17.09
CA THR A 58 -30.13 15.65 17.19
C THR A 58 -30.74 15.29 15.83
N THR A 59 -30.47 16.07 14.79
CA THR A 59 -30.94 15.80 13.42
C THR A 59 -30.19 14.66 12.73
N HIS A 60 -29.02 14.25 13.25
CA HIS A 60 -28.21 13.16 12.71
C HIS A 60 -27.94 12.07 13.77
N PRO A 61 -28.87 11.10 13.96
CA PRO A 61 -28.80 10.10 15.04
C PRO A 61 -27.59 9.16 14.97
N SER A 62 -26.89 9.08 13.83
CA SER A 62 -25.63 8.32 13.71
C SER A 62 -24.42 9.00 14.37
N TRP A 63 -24.56 10.27 14.80
CA TRP A 63 -23.49 11.05 15.44
C TRP A 63 -23.57 11.06 16.97
N ALA A 64 -24.55 10.37 17.56
CA ALA A 64 -24.84 10.30 19.00
C ALA A 64 -23.73 9.66 19.88
N THR A 65 -22.55 9.38 19.34
CA THR A 65 -21.37 8.86 20.06
C THR A 65 -20.38 9.96 20.48
N LEU A 66 -20.81 11.22 20.52
CA LEU A 66 -19.99 12.38 20.96
C LEU A 66 -20.35 12.97 22.36
N PRO A 67 -20.78 12.21 23.39
CA PRO A 67 -21.04 12.82 24.70
C PRO A 67 -19.77 13.33 25.41
N GLU A 68 -18.59 12.75 25.13
CA GLU A 68 -17.33 13.16 25.77
C GLU A 68 -16.85 14.58 25.37
N ALA A 69 -17.16 15.05 24.16
CA ALA A 69 -16.74 16.37 23.71
C ALA A 69 -17.64 17.50 24.24
N ALA A 70 -18.94 17.25 24.40
CA ALA A 70 -19.87 18.22 24.99
C ALA A 70 -19.63 18.40 26.50
N VAL A 71 -19.28 17.32 27.21
CA VAL A 71 -18.90 17.37 28.64
C VAL A 71 -17.58 18.11 28.89
N ALA A 72 -16.67 18.13 27.91
CA ALA A 72 -15.42 18.89 28.03
C ALA A 72 -15.64 20.42 27.98
N ILE A 73 -16.72 20.90 27.34
CA ILE A 73 -17.02 22.34 27.22
C ILE A 73 -17.61 22.90 28.52
N THR A 74 -18.30 22.08 29.30
CA THR A 74 -18.87 22.48 30.60
C THR A 74 -17.87 22.46 31.74
N ASN A 75 -16.73 21.75 31.58
CA ASN A 75 -15.77 21.52 32.67
C ASN A 75 -14.54 22.45 32.64
N ASN A 76 -14.47 23.40 31.70
CA ASN A 76 -13.37 24.38 31.65
C ASN A 76 -13.74 25.61 32.49
N GLU A 77 -13.68 25.47 33.81
CA GLU A 77 -13.69 26.61 34.73
C GLU A 77 -12.31 27.31 34.70
N ALA A 78 -12.33 28.57 34.27
CA ALA A 78 -11.19 29.46 34.34
C ALA A 78 -10.88 29.86 35.80
N HIS A 79 -9.61 30.22 36.02
CA HIS A 79 -9.05 30.69 37.29
C HIS A 79 -9.90 31.75 38.03
N PRO A 80 -9.84 31.77 39.39
CA PRO A 80 -10.67 32.65 40.19
C PRO A 80 -10.12 34.08 40.16
N THR A 81 -10.84 35.00 39.54
CA THR A 81 -10.76 36.42 39.89
C THR A 81 -11.87 36.72 40.90
N THR A 82 -11.43 37.02 42.11
CA THR A 82 -12.23 37.50 43.23
C THR A 82 -12.94 38.80 42.86
N ASP A 83 -14.25 38.77 42.66
CA ASP A 83 -15.11 39.86 43.14
C ASP A 83 -16.54 39.38 43.39
N SER A 84 -17.12 39.87 44.49
CA SER A 84 -18.35 39.36 45.11
C SER A 84 -19.62 39.92 44.46
N ASN A 85 -20.48 39.04 43.94
CA ASN A 85 -21.94 39.03 44.11
C ASN A 85 -22.54 37.99 43.14
N GLN A 86 -22.68 36.74 43.59
CA GLN A 86 -23.42 35.70 42.87
C GLN A 86 -24.82 35.54 43.45
N ASP A 87 -25.79 35.65 42.55
CA ASP A 87 -27.22 35.52 42.77
C ASP A 87 -27.58 34.01 42.92
N PRO A 88 -28.21 33.58 44.04
CA PRO A 88 -28.43 32.16 44.34
C PRO A 88 -29.38 31.41 43.39
N GLN A 89 -29.92 32.04 42.34
CA GLN A 89 -30.76 31.37 41.34
C GLN A 89 -29.97 30.67 40.20
N GLN A 90 -28.66 30.94 40.03
CA GLN A 90 -27.91 30.42 38.88
C GLN A 90 -27.33 29.01 39.10
N GLU A 91 -27.08 28.60 40.36
CA GLU A 91 -26.58 27.26 40.69
C GLU A 91 -27.67 26.17 40.52
N ASP A 92 -28.95 26.49 40.70
CA ASP A 92 -30.06 25.51 40.62
C ASP A 92 -30.35 25.04 39.18
N MET A 93 -30.07 25.89 38.19
CA MET A 93 -30.37 25.58 36.79
C MET A 93 -29.36 24.61 36.16
N GLY A 94 -28.08 24.70 36.54
CA GLY A 94 -27.03 23.78 36.06
C GLY A 94 -27.25 22.35 36.55
N GLU A 95 -27.69 22.19 37.79
CA GLU A 95 -27.99 20.87 38.37
C GLU A 95 -29.28 20.27 37.79
N THR A 96 -30.25 21.13 37.44
CA THR A 96 -31.47 20.73 36.72
C THR A 96 -31.16 20.18 35.33
N ILE A 97 -30.30 20.85 34.56
CA ILE A 97 -29.89 20.38 33.23
C ILE A 97 -29.15 19.04 33.34
N ARG A 98 -28.26 18.90 34.33
CA ARG A 98 -27.52 17.65 34.57
C ARG A 98 -28.44 16.47 34.88
N ARG A 99 -29.45 16.67 35.74
CA ARG A 99 -30.45 15.63 36.05
C ARG A 99 -31.31 15.24 34.85
N LEU A 100 -31.64 16.19 33.98
CA LEU A 100 -32.42 15.94 32.77
C LEU A 100 -31.64 15.10 31.76
N VAL A 101 -30.35 15.38 31.59
CA VAL A 101 -29.45 14.60 30.73
C VAL A 101 -29.25 13.18 31.28
N GLU A 102 -29.01 13.01 32.58
CA GLU A 102 -28.85 11.69 33.21
C GLU A 102 -30.14 10.83 33.10
N ALA A 103 -31.32 11.44 33.32
CA ALA A 103 -32.59 10.75 33.18
C ALA A 103 -32.84 10.27 31.73
N GLN A 104 -32.43 11.07 30.74
CA GLN A 104 -32.60 10.72 29.33
C GLN A 104 -31.67 9.59 28.88
N VAL A 105 -30.44 9.55 29.41
CA VAL A 105 -29.50 8.44 29.19
C VAL A 105 -30.02 7.15 29.83
N GLN A 106 -30.56 7.21 31.06
CA GLN A 106 -31.14 6.03 31.72
C GLN A 106 -32.38 5.49 30.98
N ALA A 107 -33.26 6.38 30.49
CA ALA A 107 -34.42 5.99 29.69
C ALA A 107 -34.00 5.31 28.37
N TYR A 108 -32.92 5.78 27.74
CA TYR A 108 -32.38 5.17 26.52
C TYR A 108 -31.81 3.77 26.80
N VAL A 109 -31.04 3.59 27.88
CA VAL A 109 -30.51 2.28 28.30
C VAL A 109 -31.64 1.29 28.63
N ALA A 110 -32.72 1.75 29.27
CA ALA A 110 -33.90 0.92 29.56
C ALA A 110 -34.68 0.52 28.29
N SER A 111 -34.63 1.33 27.23
CA SER A 111 -35.32 1.07 25.96
C SER A 111 -34.62 0.05 25.06
N MET A 112 -33.32 -0.21 25.26
CA MET A 112 -32.55 -1.20 24.48
C MET A 112 -32.72 -2.65 24.98
N GLY A 113 -33.94 -3.00 25.42
CA GLY A 113 -34.31 -4.28 26.03
C GLY A 113 -33.56 -5.50 25.49
N LEU A 114 -32.66 -6.04 26.29
CA LEU A 114 -32.09 -7.37 26.08
C LEU A 114 -33.15 -8.41 26.45
N PRO A 115 -33.46 -9.39 25.58
CA PRO A 115 -34.46 -10.41 25.86
C PRO A 115 -34.00 -11.32 27.00
N ASN A 116 -34.76 -11.26 28.09
CA ASN A 116 -34.65 -12.11 29.26
C ASN A 116 -35.42 -13.41 28.98
N HIS A 117 -34.71 -14.51 28.71
CA HIS A 117 -35.31 -15.85 28.65
C HIS A 117 -34.99 -16.60 29.93
N SER A 118 -36.02 -16.85 30.74
CA SER A 118 -35.98 -17.83 31.84
C SER A 118 -37.32 -18.56 31.94
N ALA A 119 -37.34 -19.85 31.60
CA ALA A 119 -37.99 -20.93 32.36
C ALA A 119 -37.81 -22.31 31.67
N THR A 120 -37.52 -23.30 32.50
CA THR A 120 -37.02 -24.68 32.33
C THR A 120 -38.09 -25.70 31.86
N PRO A 121 -37.73 -26.93 31.40
CA PRO A 121 -37.54 -28.04 32.36
C PRO A 121 -36.41 -29.05 32.05
N SER A 122 -36.01 -29.76 33.10
CA SER A 122 -34.98 -30.79 33.22
C SER A 122 -34.87 -31.78 32.06
N THR A 123 -33.66 -31.95 31.51
CA THR A 123 -33.19 -33.19 30.85
C THR A 123 -31.66 -33.27 30.96
N SER A 124 -31.17 -34.49 31.16
CA SER A 124 -29.83 -34.97 31.51
C SER A 124 -28.62 -34.06 31.28
N VAL A 125 -27.85 -33.90 32.36
CA VAL A 125 -26.40 -33.72 32.47
C VAL A 125 -25.62 -33.93 31.16
N GLN A 126 -25.27 -32.84 30.50
CA GLN A 126 -24.05 -32.74 29.72
C GLN A 126 -23.27 -31.53 30.24
N THR A 127 -22.07 -31.80 30.75
CA THR A 127 -21.06 -30.81 31.13
C THR A 127 -20.70 -30.00 29.89
N VAL A 128 -21.23 -28.79 29.78
CA VAL A 128 -20.79 -27.82 28.77
C VAL A 128 -19.44 -27.30 29.23
N ASP A 129 -18.37 -27.84 28.63
CA ASP A 129 -17.02 -27.31 28.74
C ASP A 129 -17.03 -25.84 28.31
N ASP A 130 -16.86 -24.93 29.27
CA ASP A 130 -16.38 -23.56 29.06
C ASP A 130 -14.97 -23.64 28.45
N ARG A 131 -14.90 -23.89 27.15
CA ARG A 131 -13.63 -23.87 26.41
C ARG A 131 -13.18 -22.41 26.35
N PRO A 132 -12.05 -22.05 26.98
CA PRO A 132 -11.51 -20.70 26.85
C PRO A 132 -11.31 -20.43 25.36
N SER A 133 -11.96 -19.38 24.84
CA SER A 133 -11.77 -18.95 23.46
C SER A 133 -10.28 -18.76 23.26
N LYS A 134 -9.66 -19.62 22.44
CA LYS A 134 -8.26 -19.47 22.04
C LYS A 134 -8.15 -18.14 21.31
N THR A 135 -7.81 -17.08 22.04
CA THR A 135 -7.39 -15.81 21.45
C THR A 135 -6.30 -16.16 20.46
N MET A 136 -6.54 -15.93 19.17
CA MET A 136 -5.55 -16.15 18.12
C MET A 136 -4.37 -15.24 18.39
N LYS A 137 -3.35 -15.79 19.07
CA LYS A 137 -2.13 -15.04 19.38
C LYS A 137 -1.41 -14.78 18.06
N LEU A 138 -1.13 -13.51 17.76
CA LEU A 138 -0.28 -13.15 16.63
C LEU A 138 1.06 -13.90 16.75
N PRO A 139 1.65 -14.35 15.62
CA PRO A 139 2.96 -14.98 15.64
C PRO A 139 3.99 -14.06 16.32
N ASP A 140 5.02 -14.67 16.91
CA ASP A 140 6.10 -13.90 17.52
C ASP A 140 6.95 -13.22 16.47
N VAL A 141 7.38 -11.99 16.78
CA VAL A 141 8.23 -11.18 15.90
C VAL A 141 9.62 -11.81 15.81
N GLY A 142 10.23 -11.78 14.63
CA GLY A 142 11.60 -12.22 14.43
C GLY A 142 12.60 -11.43 15.28
N LYS A 143 13.76 -12.04 15.56
CA LYS A 143 14.84 -11.34 16.28
C LYS A 143 15.47 -10.27 15.38
N PHE A 144 15.90 -9.16 15.99
CA PHE A 144 16.52 -8.03 15.30
C PHE A 144 18.01 -7.92 15.63
N SER A 145 18.84 -8.11 14.61
CA SER A 145 20.30 -8.12 14.72
C SER A 145 20.97 -6.74 14.69
N GLY A 146 20.22 -5.66 14.46
CA GLY A 146 20.76 -4.30 14.31
C GLY A 146 20.88 -3.80 12.86
N ASN A 147 20.40 -4.55 11.87
CA ASN A 147 20.43 -4.11 10.47
C ASN A 147 19.43 -2.95 10.23
N ARG A 148 19.94 -1.76 9.91
CA ARG A 148 19.11 -0.56 9.61
C ARG A 148 18.05 -0.80 8.53
N ARG A 149 18.33 -1.62 7.52
CA ARG A 149 17.35 -1.92 6.45
C ARG A 149 16.16 -2.72 6.96
N ALA A 150 16.37 -3.60 7.93
CA ALA A 150 15.32 -4.44 8.52
C ALA A 150 14.56 -3.73 9.66
N TYR A 151 15.09 -2.62 10.17
CA TYR A 151 14.55 -1.93 11.35
C TYR A 151 13.09 -1.48 11.16
N ARG A 152 12.73 -0.95 9.98
CA ARG A 152 11.35 -0.50 9.71
C ARG A 152 10.34 -1.63 9.78
N THR A 153 10.65 -2.76 9.13
CA THR A 153 9.79 -3.96 9.14
C THR A 153 9.68 -4.52 10.56
N PHE A 154 10.80 -4.62 11.27
CA PHE A 154 10.85 -5.06 12.66
C PHE A 154 9.99 -4.18 13.58
N LYS A 155 10.13 -2.84 13.47
CA LYS A 155 9.38 -1.87 14.25
C LYS A 155 7.87 -1.99 14.03
N SER A 156 7.43 -2.15 12.77
CA SER A 156 6.02 -2.36 12.46
C SER A 156 5.47 -3.62 13.13
N GLN A 157 6.14 -4.76 12.90
CA GLN A 157 5.72 -6.05 13.47
C GLN A 157 5.71 -6.02 15.00
N MET A 158 6.68 -5.35 15.62
CA MET A 158 6.78 -5.19 17.07
C MET A 158 5.64 -4.33 17.62
N LYS A 159 5.33 -3.20 16.99
CA LYS A 159 4.20 -2.36 17.41
C LYS A 159 2.87 -3.09 17.32
N ASP A 160 2.65 -3.85 16.26
CA ASP A 160 1.42 -4.64 16.11
C ASP A 160 1.33 -5.74 17.18
N LYS A 161 2.47 -6.37 17.50
CA LYS A 161 2.55 -7.35 18.59
C LYS A 161 2.27 -6.72 19.95
N LEU A 162 2.85 -5.56 20.26
CA LEU A 162 2.64 -4.85 21.52
C LEU A 162 1.18 -4.40 21.67
N ARG A 163 0.56 -3.88 20.61
CA ARG A 163 -0.87 -3.56 20.58
C ARG A 163 -1.74 -4.77 20.90
N SER A 164 -1.37 -5.96 20.41
CA SER A 164 -2.09 -7.20 20.71
C SER A 164 -1.97 -7.65 22.17
N MET A 165 -1.03 -7.10 22.94
CA MET A 165 -0.84 -7.42 24.37
C MET A 165 -1.74 -6.57 25.29
N GLY A 166 -2.33 -5.47 24.80
CA GLY A 166 -3.18 -4.58 25.60
C GLY A 166 -2.44 -4.02 26.82
N ASP A 167 -3.06 -4.10 27.99
CA ASP A 167 -2.56 -3.53 29.25
C ASP A 167 -1.18 -4.06 29.68
N GLN A 168 -0.78 -5.24 29.18
CA GLN A 168 0.55 -5.79 29.47
C GLN A 168 1.69 -5.04 28.75
N GLU A 169 1.39 -4.20 27.77
CA GLU A 169 2.38 -3.38 27.06
C GLU A 169 3.13 -2.45 28.02
N ALA A 170 2.43 -1.82 28.97
CA ALA A 170 3.03 -0.86 29.89
C ALA A 170 4.05 -1.51 30.83
N VAL A 171 3.79 -2.75 31.26
CA VAL A 171 4.62 -3.45 32.26
C VAL A 171 5.70 -4.31 31.61
N LEU A 172 5.36 -5.04 30.54
CA LEU A 172 6.22 -6.06 29.93
C LEU A 172 6.77 -5.67 28.55
N GLY A 173 6.34 -4.54 27.98
CA GLY A 173 6.70 -4.13 26.61
C GLY A 173 8.21 -4.02 26.42
N VAL A 174 8.91 -3.28 27.28
CA VAL A 174 10.36 -3.09 27.19
C VAL A 174 11.12 -4.41 27.36
N ALA A 175 10.71 -5.25 28.32
CA ALA A 175 11.34 -6.56 28.53
C ALA A 175 11.14 -7.49 27.32
N TYR A 176 9.94 -7.47 26.73
CA TYR A 176 9.64 -8.24 25.51
C TYR A 176 10.46 -7.74 24.32
N MET A 177 10.51 -6.42 24.09
CA MET A 177 11.33 -5.83 23.03
C MET A 177 12.79 -6.23 23.17
N PHE A 178 13.34 -6.19 24.39
CA PHE A 178 14.72 -6.58 24.66
C PHE A 178 15.00 -8.04 24.31
N ASN A 179 14.10 -8.96 24.65
CA ASN A 179 14.20 -10.39 24.29
C ASN A 179 14.13 -10.66 22.77
N ARG A 180 13.76 -9.66 21.99
CA ARG A 180 13.67 -9.71 20.52
C ARG A 180 14.85 -9.02 19.85
N LEU A 181 15.79 -8.47 20.59
CA LEU A 181 17.07 -7.99 20.08
C LEU A 181 18.10 -9.13 20.10
N GLU A 182 19.00 -9.14 19.12
CA GLU A 182 20.13 -10.07 19.06
C GLU A 182 21.42 -9.36 18.62
N GLY A 183 22.56 -10.01 18.84
CA GLY A 183 23.87 -9.49 18.43
C GLY A 183 24.18 -8.11 19.03
N GLN A 184 24.66 -7.20 18.18
CA GLN A 184 25.09 -5.86 18.58
C GLN A 184 23.91 -5.02 19.11
N ALA A 185 22.70 -5.19 18.56
CA ALA A 185 21.51 -4.46 19.02
C ALA A 185 21.15 -4.82 20.46
N ALA A 186 21.31 -6.08 20.86
CA ALA A 186 21.08 -6.51 22.23
C ALA A 186 22.08 -5.89 23.21
N GLN A 187 23.36 -5.78 22.84
CA GLN A 187 24.40 -5.15 23.68
C GLN A 187 24.12 -3.66 23.92
N VAL A 188 23.75 -2.94 22.87
CA VAL A 188 23.39 -1.52 22.94
C VAL A 188 22.10 -1.32 23.73
N GLY A 189 21.10 -2.18 23.51
CA GLY A 189 19.86 -2.19 24.29
C GLY A 189 20.09 -2.46 25.78
N LEU A 190 21.07 -3.30 26.14
CA LEU A 190 21.37 -3.63 27.54
C LEU A 190 21.94 -2.40 28.25
N SER A 191 22.87 -1.72 27.57
CA SER A 191 23.46 -0.47 28.06
C SER A 191 22.40 0.62 28.31
N TRP A 192 21.36 0.68 27.48
CA TRP A 192 20.23 1.58 27.68
C TRP A 192 19.38 1.17 28.88
N LYS A 193 19.08 -0.13 29.01
CA LYS A 193 18.26 -0.69 30.11
C LYS A 193 18.93 -0.47 31.48
N ASP A 194 20.25 -0.63 31.56
CA ASP A 194 21.00 -0.42 32.81
C ASP A 194 20.95 1.04 33.27
N ARG A 195 20.90 1.98 32.32
CA ARG A 195 20.75 3.42 32.61
C ARG A 195 19.30 3.81 32.90
N ASN A 196 18.34 3.08 32.33
CA ASN A 196 16.91 3.38 32.41
C ASN A 196 16.12 2.16 32.90
N PRO A 197 16.29 1.75 34.17
CA PRO A 197 15.63 0.54 34.69
C PRO A 197 14.10 0.65 34.70
N MET A 198 13.56 1.87 34.76
CA MET A 198 12.12 2.19 34.72
C MET A 198 11.70 2.86 33.41
N GLY A 199 12.50 2.70 32.35
CA GLY A 199 12.21 3.28 31.04
C GLY A 199 10.88 2.76 30.47
N THR A 200 10.16 3.63 29.78
CA THR A 200 8.91 3.26 29.10
C THR A 200 9.16 2.72 27.71
N THR A 201 8.19 2.00 27.15
CA THR A 201 8.21 1.51 25.76
C THR A 201 8.42 2.65 24.75
N ALA A 202 7.83 3.83 25.01
CA ALA A 202 8.01 5.02 24.17
C ALA A 202 9.47 5.52 24.16
N GLN A 203 10.06 5.70 25.34
CA GLN A 203 11.46 6.12 25.46
C GLN A 203 12.42 5.12 24.81
N PHE A 204 12.12 3.83 24.88
CA PHE A 204 12.93 2.81 24.22
C PHE A 204 12.80 2.86 22.70
N TRP A 205 11.61 3.17 22.17
CA TRP A 205 11.44 3.42 20.74
C TRP A 205 12.20 4.64 20.24
N ASP A 206 12.18 5.74 21.00
CA ASP A 206 12.91 6.96 20.65
C ASP A 206 14.42 6.67 20.57
N PHE A 207 14.95 5.90 21.53
CA PHE A 207 16.33 5.44 21.52
C PHE A 207 16.67 4.57 20.30
N LEU A 208 15.82 3.59 19.97
CA LEU A 208 16.04 2.75 18.79
C LEU A 208 15.91 3.55 17.48
N ASP A 209 15.00 4.53 17.43
CA ASP A 209 14.85 5.42 16.30
C ASP A 209 16.09 6.28 16.10
N GLU A 210 16.65 6.86 17.16
CA GLU A 210 17.88 7.65 17.07
C GLU A 210 19.06 6.83 16.47
N LEU A 211 19.17 5.56 16.85
CA LEU A 211 20.27 4.69 16.41
C LEU A 211 20.09 4.07 15.01
N TYR A 212 18.87 3.61 14.72
CA TYR A 212 18.59 2.76 13.58
C TYR A 212 17.65 3.38 12.54
N LYS A 213 16.91 4.45 12.86
CA LYS A 213 16.12 5.17 11.86
C LYS A 213 17.07 5.85 10.90
N ASP A 214 16.85 5.61 9.62
CA ASP A 214 17.66 6.21 8.59
C ASP A 214 17.06 7.59 8.24
N SER A 215 17.72 8.66 8.71
CA SER A 215 17.28 10.05 8.46
C SER A 215 17.23 10.41 6.99
N LEU A 216 18.00 9.74 6.13
CA LEU A 216 18.04 9.99 4.69
C LEU A 216 17.15 9.03 3.92
N PHE A 217 16.33 8.22 4.61
CA PHE A 217 15.43 7.30 3.94
C PHE A 217 14.39 8.03 3.11
N GLU A 218 13.67 9.00 3.68
CA GLU A 218 12.63 9.75 2.98
C GLU A 218 13.20 10.51 1.78
N GLU A 219 14.35 11.16 1.95
CA GLU A 219 15.03 11.88 0.88
C GLU A 219 15.51 10.94 -0.24
N ARG A 220 16.09 9.78 0.10
CA ARG A 220 16.48 8.78 -0.92
C ARG A 220 15.26 8.18 -1.61
N SER A 221 14.17 7.94 -0.89
CA SER A 221 12.91 7.47 -1.46
C SER A 221 12.32 8.51 -2.41
N ARG A 222 12.39 9.80 -2.07
CA ARG A 222 12.01 10.92 -2.93
C ARG A 222 12.87 11.01 -4.18
N GLN A 223 14.18 10.93 -4.05
CA GLN A 223 15.11 10.90 -5.20
C GLN A 223 14.87 9.66 -6.08
N LYS A 224 14.59 8.51 -5.47
CA LYS A 224 14.23 7.30 -6.21
C LYS A 224 12.88 7.45 -6.91
N LEU A 225 11.90 8.08 -6.29
CA LEU A 225 10.59 8.38 -6.88
C LEU A 225 10.69 9.36 -8.06
N GLN A 226 11.63 10.31 -8.03
CA GLN A 226 11.89 11.22 -9.15
C GLN A 226 12.60 10.54 -10.32
N THR A 227 13.45 9.56 -10.03
CA THR A 227 14.27 8.87 -11.05
C THR A 227 13.68 7.54 -11.50
N ILE A 228 12.60 7.07 -10.85
CA ILE A 228 11.93 5.84 -11.23
C ILE A 228 11.33 6.03 -12.61
N THR A 229 11.70 5.14 -13.51
CA THR A 229 11.14 5.02 -14.84
C THR A 229 10.89 3.54 -15.06
N MET A 230 9.92 3.19 -15.91
CA MET A 230 9.77 1.81 -16.37
C MET A 230 10.96 1.43 -17.25
N LYS A 231 12.08 1.05 -16.63
CA LYS A 231 13.38 0.79 -17.28
C LYS A 231 13.37 -0.41 -18.23
N LYS A 232 12.46 -1.38 -18.02
CA LYS A 232 12.43 -2.64 -18.79
C LYS A 232 11.16 -2.70 -19.63
N SER A 233 11.31 -2.98 -20.93
CA SER A 233 10.19 -3.26 -21.84
C SER A 233 9.32 -4.43 -21.38
N ASN A 234 9.87 -5.32 -20.55
CA ASN A 234 9.20 -6.51 -20.02
C ASN A 234 8.67 -6.36 -18.59
N GLN A 235 8.85 -5.21 -17.93
CA GLN A 235 8.24 -5.00 -16.62
C GLN A 235 6.74 -4.77 -16.80
N SER A 236 5.92 -5.48 -16.00
CA SER A 236 4.47 -5.29 -16.04
C SER A 236 4.09 -3.98 -15.35
N VAL A 237 3.07 -3.29 -15.86
CA VAL A 237 2.61 -2.02 -15.26
C VAL A 237 2.14 -2.25 -13.81
N GLU A 238 1.58 -3.43 -13.49
CA GLU A 238 1.18 -3.76 -12.12
C GLU A 238 2.35 -3.75 -11.15
N SER A 239 3.48 -4.37 -11.53
CA SER A 239 4.68 -4.40 -10.69
C SER A 239 5.30 -3.02 -10.51
N PHE A 240 5.25 -2.19 -11.56
CA PHE A 240 5.70 -0.80 -11.51
C PHE A 240 4.80 0.05 -10.62
N ASN A 241 3.48 -0.09 -10.72
CA ASN A 241 2.52 0.63 -9.88
C ASN A 241 2.74 0.33 -8.39
N ALA A 242 2.97 -0.94 -8.04
CA ALA A 242 3.28 -1.33 -6.66
C ALA A 242 4.56 -0.65 -6.14
N GLU A 243 5.64 -0.64 -6.94
CA GLU A 243 6.88 0.04 -6.56
C GLU A 243 6.69 1.56 -6.46
N PHE A 244 5.94 2.17 -7.38
CA PHE A 244 5.68 3.61 -7.39
C PHE A 244 4.89 4.05 -6.15
N ILE A 245 3.80 3.33 -5.81
CA ILE A 245 3.00 3.59 -4.62
C ILE A 245 3.84 3.42 -3.35
N GLN A 246 4.64 2.36 -3.28
CA GLN A 246 5.54 2.14 -2.16
C GLN A 246 6.50 3.32 -1.97
N LEU A 247 7.10 3.82 -3.06
CA LEU A 247 8.00 4.97 -3.00
C LEU A 247 7.30 6.28 -2.64
N ALA A 248 6.04 6.46 -3.05
CA ALA A 248 5.24 7.62 -2.68
C ALA A 248 4.97 7.67 -1.17
N TYR A 249 4.58 6.54 -0.56
CA TYR A 249 4.44 6.41 0.88
C TYR A 249 5.79 6.59 1.60
N ASP A 250 6.85 5.99 1.06
CA ASP A 250 8.18 6.06 1.66
C ASP A 250 8.80 7.46 1.61
N ALA A 251 8.36 8.31 0.67
CA ALA A 251 8.78 9.70 0.52
C ALA A 251 7.87 10.69 1.29
N ALA A 252 6.80 10.20 1.93
CA ALA A 252 5.77 11.00 2.59
C ALA A 252 5.16 12.09 1.67
N GLU A 253 4.93 11.76 0.39
CA GLU A 253 4.36 12.69 -0.61
C GLU A 253 2.89 12.37 -0.94
N GLU A 254 2.18 11.67 -0.05
CA GLU A 254 0.82 11.15 -0.24
C GLU A 254 -0.18 12.26 -0.64
N ASP A 255 -0.07 13.41 0.03
CA ASP A 255 -0.96 14.55 -0.17
C ASP A 255 -0.70 15.30 -1.49
N ASN A 256 0.47 15.10 -2.10
CA ASN A 256 0.88 15.81 -3.30
C ASN A 256 0.40 15.11 -4.58
N THR A 257 -0.90 14.88 -4.66
CA THR A 257 -1.55 14.10 -5.74
C THR A 257 -1.21 14.65 -7.14
N LYS A 258 -1.15 15.98 -7.30
CA LYS A 258 -0.80 16.62 -8.58
C LYS A 258 0.62 16.27 -9.03
N ASN A 259 1.62 16.44 -8.16
CA ASN A 259 2.99 16.09 -8.51
C ASN A 259 3.17 14.58 -8.71
N LEU A 260 2.48 13.75 -7.92
CA LEU A 260 2.50 12.30 -8.09
C LEU A 260 1.93 11.89 -9.45
N LYS A 261 0.81 12.48 -9.89
CA LYS A 261 0.24 12.25 -11.23
C LYS A 261 1.22 12.64 -12.33
N THR A 262 1.80 13.83 -12.26
CA THR A 262 2.78 14.31 -13.27
C THR A 262 4.00 13.39 -13.32
N ARG A 263 4.58 13.03 -12.17
CA ARG A 263 5.72 12.13 -12.08
C ARG A 263 5.37 10.74 -12.61
N TYR A 264 4.22 10.19 -12.22
CA TYR A 264 3.75 8.90 -12.70
C TYR A 264 3.64 8.88 -14.23
N MET A 265 2.98 9.88 -14.83
CA MET A 265 2.85 10.00 -16.29
C MET A 265 4.21 10.07 -16.98
N SER A 266 5.16 10.85 -16.45
CA SER A 266 6.52 10.96 -16.99
C SER A 266 7.37 9.69 -16.82
N ALA A 267 7.06 8.85 -15.83
CA ALA A 267 7.79 7.63 -15.50
C ALA A 267 7.34 6.41 -16.32
N LEU A 268 6.18 6.49 -16.98
CA LEU A 268 5.67 5.45 -17.88
C LEU A 268 6.59 5.24 -19.09
N ARG A 269 6.40 4.10 -19.77
CA ARG A 269 7.09 3.85 -21.04
C ARG A 269 6.58 4.79 -22.14
N PRO A 270 7.43 5.21 -23.10
CA PRO A 270 7.03 6.07 -24.21
C PRO A 270 5.82 5.53 -25.00
N ASP A 271 5.76 4.22 -25.27
CA ASP A 271 4.62 3.60 -25.96
C ASP A 271 3.29 3.82 -25.24
N LEU A 272 3.30 3.75 -23.90
CA LEU A 272 2.11 3.95 -23.07
C LEU A 272 1.79 5.44 -22.93
N GLN A 273 2.82 6.29 -22.79
CA GLN A 273 2.67 7.75 -22.78
C GLN A 273 1.98 8.23 -24.07
N ASP A 274 2.43 7.79 -25.24
CA ASP A 274 1.83 8.13 -26.54
C ASP A 274 0.34 7.77 -26.59
N LYS A 275 -0.05 6.59 -26.09
CA LYS A 275 -1.45 6.18 -26.02
C LYS A 275 -2.24 6.95 -24.97
N MET A 276 -1.62 7.32 -23.86
CA MET A 276 -2.26 8.12 -22.83
C MET A 276 -2.50 9.57 -23.25
N VAL A 277 -1.74 10.14 -24.20
CA VAL A 277 -2.00 11.49 -24.75
C VAL A 277 -3.40 11.59 -25.39
N SER A 278 -3.91 10.50 -25.96
CA SER A 278 -5.25 10.45 -26.56
C SER A 278 -6.39 10.24 -25.56
N VAL A 279 -6.08 9.97 -24.30
CA VAL A 279 -7.08 9.73 -23.26
C VAL A 279 -7.27 11.03 -22.50
N ASP A 280 -8.47 11.57 -22.51
CA ASP A 280 -8.82 12.71 -21.64
C ASP A 280 -8.68 12.26 -20.17
N ILE A 281 -7.81 12.97 -19.42
CA ILE A 281 -7.58 12.73 -17.99
C ILE A 281 -8.24 13.89 -17.23
N PRO A 282 -9.39 13.66 -16.58
CA PRO A 282 -10.00 14.64 -15.69
C PRO A 282 -9.09 15.04 -14.53
N ASP A 283 -9.11 16.33 -14.15
CA ASP A 283 -8.27 16.87 -13.08
C ASP A 283 -8.60 16.28 -11.69
N ASP A 284 -9.85 15.85 -11.50
CA ASP A 284 -10.42 15.30 -10.26
C ASP A 284 -10.06 13.82 -10.03
N TRP A 285 -9.46 13.13 -11.00
CA TRP A 285 -9.10 11.73 -10.82
C TRP A 285 -8.12 11.50 -9.68
N ASP A 286 -8.28 10.44 -8.90
CA ASP A 286 -7.24 10.02 -7.99
C ASP A 286 -6.08 9.34 -8.74
N LEU A 287 -4.90 9.28 -8.11
CA LEU A 287 -3.75 8.53 -8.62
C LEU A 287 -4.11 7.06 -8.89
N GLN A 288 -4.95 6.44 -8.06
CA GLN A 288 -5.40 5.06 -8.27
C GLN A 288 -6.27 4.92 -9.52
N SER A 289 -7.18 5.87 -9.78
CA SER A 289 -8.01 5.89 -11.00
C SER A 289 -7.15 6.03 -12.25
N LEU A 290 -6.12 6.88 -12.20
CA LEU A 290 -5.14 7.02 -13.27
C LEU A 290 -4.38 5.72 -13.52
N MET A 291 -3.88 5.06 -12.46
CA MET A 291 -3.17 3.78 -12.56
C MET A 291 -4.06 2.67 -13.15
N ALA A 292 -5.33 2.59 -12.74
CA ALA A 292 -6.29 1.64 -13.30
C ALA A 292 -6.55 1.90 -14.79
N ARG A 293 -6.60 3.17 -15.20
CA ARG A 293 -6.75 3.54 -16.62
C ARG A 293 -5.53 3.13 -17.45
N VAL A 294 -4.31 3.35 -16.94
CA VAL A 294 -3.07 2.93 -17.64
C VAL A 294 -3.03 1.42 -17.82
N LEU A 295 -3.47 0.63 -16.82
CA LEU A 295 -3.59 -0.83 -16.93
C LEU A 295 -4.55 -1.24 -18.04
N ALA A 296 -5.71 -0.59 -18.15
CA ALA A 296 -6.66 -0.86 -19.23
C ALA A 296 -6.06 -0.56 -20.62
N VAL A 297 -5.31 0.54 -20.75
CA VAL A 297 -4.60 0.89 -21.99
C VAL A 297 -3.51 -0.14 -22.33
N GLU A 298 -2.76 -0.63 -21.33
CA GLU A 298 -1.76 -1.67 -21.56
C GLU A 298 -2.39 -2.98 -22.05
N VAL A 299 -3.50 -3.42 -21.45
CA VAL A 299 -4.23 -4.62 -21.88
C VAL A 299 -4.71 -4.46 -23.33
N ASN A 300 -5.25 -3.29 -23.69
CA ASN A 300 -5.66 -2.99 -25.06
C ASN A 300 -4.48 -2.99 -26.03
N LEU A 301 -3.32 -2.45 -25.62
CA LEU A 301 -2.10 -2.45 -26.43
C LEU A 301 -1.58 -3.89 -26.65
N ARG A 302 -1.59 -4.73 -25.61
CA ARG A 302 -1.21 -6.15 -25.72
C ARG A 302 -2.16 -6.91 -26.65
N ARG A 303 -3.48 -6.69 -26.53
CA ARG A 303 -4.49 -7.27 -27.44
C ARG A 303 -4.28 -6.82 -28.88
N SER A 304 -4.08 -5.52 -29.11
CA SER A 304 -3.80 -4.98 -30.44
C SER A 304 -2.56 -5.60 -31.06
N LYS A 305 -1.46 -5.70 -30.29
CA LYS A 305 -0.21 -6.35 -30.74
C LYS A 305 -0.40 -7.83 -31.07
N ALA A 306 -1.24 -8.55 -30.32
CA ALA A 306 -1.57 -9.94 -30.62
C ALA A 306 -2.32 -10.10 -31.96
N LEU A 307 -3.25 -9.19 -32.25
CA LEU A 307 -3.98 -9.18 -33.52
C LEU A 307 -3.09 -8.79 -34.70
N THR A 308 -2.21 -7.80 -34.55
CA THR A 308 -1.31 -7.38 -35.64
C THR A 308 -0.22 -8.42 -35.91
N ASN A 309 0.33 -9.05 -34.87
CA ASN A 309 1.36 -10.07 -35.03
C ASN A 309 0.81 -11.39 -35.58
N GLY A 310 -0.48 -11.68 -35.38
CA GLY A 310 -1.11 -12.90 -35.88
C GLY A 310 -1.42 -12.88 -37.39
N THR A 311 -1.60 -11.71 -38.00
CA THR A 311 -2.34 -11.63 -39.27
C THR A 311 -1.50 -11.19 -40.47
N PHE A 312 -0.33 -10.57 -40.27
CA PHE A 312 0.50 -10.07 -41.38
C PHE A 312 1.60 -11.03 -41.88
N GLY A 313 1.67 -12.26 -41.35
CA GLY A 313 2.69 -13.25 -41.71
C GLY A 313 2.40 -14.14 -42.94
N GLN A 314 1.22 -14.07 -43.57
CA GLN A 314 0.86 -15.02 -44.64
C GLN A 314 0.18 -14.43 -45.90
N HIS A 315 0.16 -13.11 -46.10
CA HIS A 315 -0.31 -12.54 -47.37
C HIS A 315 0.79 -12.42 -48.44
N THR A 316 1.47 -13.53 -48.74
CA THR A 316 2.05 -13.75 -50.08
C THR A 316 1.90 -15.22 -50.51
N ARG A 317 0.71 -15.80 -50.36
CA ARG A 317 0.23 -16.76 -51.36
C ARG A 317 -0.97 -16.13 -52.02
N ARG A 318 -0.77 -15.68 -53.26
CA ARG A 318 -1.85 -15.42 -54.21
C ARG A 318 -2.66 -16.70 -54.32
N THR A 319 -3.71 -16.82 -53.53
CA THR A 319 -4.71 -17.86 -53.71
C THR A 319 -5.63 -17.40 -54.83
N ASN A 320 -5.90 -18.36 -55.70
CA ASN A 320 -6.81 -18.29 -56.83
C ASN A 320 -8.11 -17.54 -56.44
N PRO A 321 -8.63 -16.61 -57.26
CA PRO A 321 -9.85 -15.85 -56.97
C PRO A 321 -11.16 -16.68 -56.95
N ASP A 322 -11.07 -18.01 -56.91
CA ASP A 322 -12.21 -18.93 -57.04
C ASP A 322 -12.37 -19.91 -55.86
N SER A 323 -11.59 -19.75 -54.78
CA SER A 323 -11.72 -20.58 -53.57
C SER A 323 -12.67 -19.88 -52.59
N MET A 324 -13.91 -20.35 -52.50
CA MET A 324 -14.91 -19.80 -51.57
C MET A 324 -14.68 -20.25 -50.12
N ASP A 325 -15.01 -19.36 -49.17
CA ASP A 325 -14.78 -19.52 -47.73
C ASP A 325 -15.60 -20.63 -47.04
N TRP A 326 -16.57 -21.24 -47.74
CA TRP A 326 -17.41 -22.31 -47.20
C TRP A 326 -16.82 -23.71 -47.38
N GLU A 327 -15.72 -23.86 -48.14
CA GLU A 327 -15.10 -25.17 -48.27
C GLU A 327 -14.45 -25.59 -46.93
N PRO A 328 -14.78 -26.78 -46.40
CA PRO A 328 -14.21 -27.26 -45.14
C PRO A 328 -12.70 -27.20 -45.27
N THR A 329 -12.03 -26.48 -44.37
CA THR A 329 -10.58 -26.31 -44.36
C THR A 329 -9.96 -27.70 -44.41
N ARG A 330 -9.57 -28.16 -45.60
CA ARG A 330 -8.81 -29.38 -45.77
C ARG A 330 -7.49 -29.08 -45.08
N VAL A 331 -7.38 -29.50 -43.82
CA VAL A 331 -6.12 -29.76 -43.14
C VAL A 331 -5.37 -30.73 -44.05
N HIS A 332 -4.69 -30.15 -45.03
CA HIS A 332 -3.57 -30.79 -45.67
C HIS A 332 -2.59 -30.93 -44.52
N SER A 333 -2.67 -32.07 -43.83
CA SER A 333 -1.55 -32.69 -43.17
C SER A 333 -0.45 -32.70 -44.21
N GLY A 334 0.31 -31.60 -44.24
CA GLY A 334 1.35 -31.33 -45.19
C GLY A 334 2.37 -32.42 -44.97
N LYS A 335 2.22 -33.51 -45.72
CA LYS A 335 3.34 -34.32 -46.15
C LYS A 335 4.25 -33.29 -46.81
N ILE A 336 5.18 -32.74 -46.03
CA ILE A 336 6.38 -32.12 -46.55
C ILE A 336 6.94 -33.24 -47.41
N GLU A 337 6.69 -33.18 -48.72
CA GLU A 337 7.31 -34.08 -49.66
C GLU A 337 8.78 -34.03 -49.30
N SER A 338 9.28 -35.16 -48.83
CA SER A 338 10.67 -35.28 -48.42
C SER A 338 11.47 -34.95 -49.66
N ASP A 339 11.99 -33.74 -49.67
CA ASP A 339 12.85 -33.24 -50.72
C ASP A 339 13.99 -34.25 -50.85
N ASN A 340 13.91 -35.13 -51.86
CA ASN A 340 14.80 -36.30 -52.03
C ASN A 340 16.24 -35.89 -52.35
N ARG A 341 16.53 -34.59 -52.33
CA ARG A 341 17.88 -34.04 -52.46
C ARG A 341 18.72 -34.44 -51.25
N PRO A 342 19.99 -34.84 -51.46
CA PRO A 342 20.90 -35.13 -50.36
C PRO A 342 21.02 -33.90 -49.46
N ARG A 343 20.97 -34.12 -48.15
CA ARG A 343 21.00 -33.05 -47.16
C ARG A 343 22.44 -32.62 -46.89
N ALA A 344 22.65 -31.33 -46.70
CA ALA A 344 23.96 -30.83 -46.27
C ALA A 344 24.29 -31.30 -44.84
N GLU A 345 25.57 -31.55 -44.58
CA GLU A 345 26.07 -31.83 -43.24
C GLU A 345 26.00 -30.57 -42.36
N TRP A 346 25.73 -30.76 -41.07
CA TRP A 346 25.77 -29.66 -40.11
C TRP A 346 27.24 -29.30 -39.81
N GLN A 347 27.60 -28.06 -40.12
CA GLN A 347 28.96 -27.55 -39.93
C GLN A 347 29.02 -26.65 -38.68
N THR A 348 30.19 -26.55 -38.05
CA THR A 348 30.37 -25.64 -36.92
C THR A 348 30.32 -24.18 -37.35
N GLN A 349 30.11 -23.28 -36.39
CA GLN A 349 29.94 -21.85 -36.68
C GLN A 349 31.22 -21.25 -37.29
N GLU A 350 32.40 -21.75 -36.92
CA GLU A 350 33.70 -21.33 -37.43
C GLU A 350 33.82 -21.65 -38.92
N VAL A 351 33.43 -22.87 -39.33
CA VAL A 351 33.43 -23.28 -40.74
C VAL A 351 32.45 -22.44 -41.55
N ILE A 352 31.28 -22.12 -41.00
CA ILE A 352 30.31 -21.24 -41.66
C ILE A 352 30.89 -19.84 -41.86
N ASN A 353 31.60 -19.29 -40.87
CA ASN A 353 32.23 -17.98 -40.96
C ASN A 353 33.39 -17.97 -41.97
N GLN A 354 34.23 -19.01 -41.99
CA GLN A 354 35.27 -19.18 -43.00
C GLN A 354 34.68 -19.25 -44.42
N ARG A 355 33.56 -19.95 -44.60
CA ARG A 355 32.86 -20.02 -45.89
C ARG A 355 32.27 -18.67 -46.32
N ARG A 356 31.78 -17.86 -45.37
CA ARG A 356 31.37 -16.46 -45.65
C ARG A 356 32.54 -15.61 -46.10
N ALA A 357 33.66 -15.66 -45.39
CA ALA A 357 34.87 -14.90 -45.74
C ALA A 357 35.41 -15.30 -47.12
N ALA A 358 35.36 -16.59 -47.48
CA ALA A 358 35.78 -17.09 -48.77
C ALA A 358 34.73 -16.93 -49.91
N ASN A 359 33.56 -16.33 -49.63
CA ASN A 359 32.44 -16.18 -50.57
C ASN A 359 32.04 -17.50 -51.27
N VAL A 360 32.01 -18.61 -50.52
CA VAL A 360 31.59 -19.93 -51.03
C VAL A 360 30.21 -20.32 -50.49
N CYS A 361 29.56 -21.30 -51.14
CA CYS A 361 28.25 -21.78 -50.70
C CYS A 361 28.29 -22.31 -49.25
N LEU A 362 27.43 -21.79 -48.38
CA LEU A 362 27.40 -22.20 -46.97
C LEU A 362 26.97 -23.67 -46.78
N ARG A 363 26.22 -24.25 -47.72
CA ARG A 363 25.79 -25.66 -47.65
C ARG A 363 26.90 -26.62 -48.08
N CYS A 364 27.41 -26.49 -49.30
CA CYS A 364 28.34 -27.47 -49.87
C CYS A 364 29.82 -27.03 -49.93
N GLY A 365 30.14 -25.77 -49.59
CA GLY A 365 31.51 -25.24 -49.62
C GLY A 365 32.12 -24.99 -51.00
N LYS A 366 31.37 -25.15 -52.10
CA LYS A 366 31.87 -24.92 -53.46
C LYS A 366 31.73 -23.45 -53.87
N LYS A 367 32.67 -22.95 -54.68
CA LYS A 367 32.60 -21.63 -55.34
C LYS A 367 31.57 -21.66 -56.49
N GLY A 368 31.01 -20.50 -56.84
CA GLY A 368 30.17 -20.33 -58.04
C GLY A 368 28.64 -20.41 -57.84
N HIS A 369 28.14 -20.67 -56.62
CA HIS A 369 26.71 -20.52 -56.31
C HIS A 369 26.46 -20.16 -54.84
N TYR A 370 25.28 -19.59 -54.57
CA TYR A 370 24.82 -19.27 -53.22
C TYR A 370 23.83 -20.34 -52.70
N VAL A 371 23.50 -20.25 -51.40
CA VAL A 371 22.60 -21.19 -50.70
C VAL A 371 21.26 -21.39 -51.42
N SER A 372 20.75 -20.36 -52.09
CA SER A 372 19.49 -20.41 -52.85
C SER A 372 19.54 -21.33 -54.08
N ARG A 373 20.71 -21.52 -54.69
CA ARG A 373 20.92 -22.36 -55.88
C ARG A 373 21.68 -23.65 -55.57
N CYS A 374 21.81 -24.02 -54.30
CA CYS A 374 22.50 -25.24 -53.91
C CYS A 374 21.60 -26.46 -54.10
N ASN A 375 22.14 -27.53 -54.69
CA ASN A 375 21.41 -28.79 -54.86
C ASN A 375 21.26 -29.59 -53.55
N LEU A 376 21.92 -29.17 -52.46
CA LEU A 376 21.77 -29.82 -51.16
C LEU A 376 20.58 -29.24 -50.39
N ALA A 377 19.79 -30.11 -49.76
CA ALA A 377 18.75 -29.69 -48.83
C ALA A 377 19.37 -29.07 -47.56
N PRO A 378 18.63 -28.21 -46.81
CA PRO A 378 19.12 -27.57 -45.59
C PRO A 378 19.59 -28.58 -44.54
N ALA A 379 20.75 -28.34 -43.89
CA ALA A 379 21.27 -29.22 -42.84
C ALA A 379 20.27 -29.37 -41.68
N LYS A 380 20.15 -30.58 -41.11
CA LYS A 380 19.34 -30.83 -39.91
C LYS A 380 20.20 -30.46 -38.70
N ARG A 381 19.70 -29.56 -37.84
CA ARG A 381 20.39 -29.21 -36.59
C ARG A 381 20.50 -30.48 -35.73
N PRO A 382 21.69 -30.84 -35.22
CA PRO A 382 21.78 -31.92 -34.25
C PRO A 382 20.86 -31.57 -33.08
N GLU A 383 20.03 -32.51 -32.67
CA GLU A 383 19.20 -32.34 -31.49
C GLU A 383 20.14 -32.06 -30.33
N LYS A 384 19.93 -30.94 -29.64
CA LYS A 384 20.72 -30.59 -28.46
C LYS A 384 20.46 -31.72 -27.46
N VAL A 385 21.41 -32.64 -27.34
CA VAL A 385 21.42 -33.61 -26.25
C VAL A 385 21.47 -32.75 -24.99
N GLN A 386 20.34 -32.69 -24.28
CA GLN A 386 20.27 -32.01 -23.00
C GLN A 386 21.10 -32.85 -22.03
N VAL A 387 22.40 -32.54 -21.97
CA VAL A 387 23.25 -33.02 -20.89
C VAL A 387 22.70 -32.37 -19.64
N ARG A 388 21.90 -33.13 -18.90
CA ARG A 388 21.50 -32.76 -17.54
C ARG A 388 22.79 -32.79 -16.72
N SER A 389 23.43 -31.62 -16.60
CA SER A 389 24.56 -31.44 -15.70
C SER A 389 24.09 -31.75 -14.28
N ALA A 390 24.41 -32.94 -13.80
CA ALA A 390 24.45 -33.23 -12.38
C ALA A 390 25.57 -32.36 -11.80
N ILE A 391 25.18 -31.19 -11.28
CA ILE A 391 26.07 -30.32 -10.53
C ILE A 391 26.30 -31.04 -9.20
N ALA A 392 27.47 -31.67 -9.08
CA ALA A 392 27.99 -32.14 -7.82
C ALA A 392 28.33 -30.90 -6.97
N GLU A 393 27.65 -30.81 -5.83
CA GLU A 393 27.86 -29.87 -4.74
C GLU A 393 29.26 -30.12 -4.17
N VAL A 394 30.22 -29.27 -4.53
CA VAL A 394 31.55 -29.25 -3.93
C VAL A 394 31.50 -28.29 -2.75
N SER A 395 31.55 -28.86 -1.55
CA SER A 395 31.73 -28.15 -0.30
C SER A 395 33.14 -27.55 -0.24
N GLU A 396 33.25 -26.23 -0.36
CA GLU A 396 34.45 -25.47 -0.04
C GLU A 396 34.64 -25.46 1.48
N THR A 397 35.67 -26.15 1.95
CA THR A 397 36.24 -25.98 3.29
C THR A 397 37.24 -24.83 3.24
N ASP A 398 36.90 -23.72 3.89
CA ASP A 398 37.82 -22.62 4.20
C ASP A 398 38.87 -23.10 5.21
N ASP A 399 40.10 -23.31 4.73
CA ASP A 399 41.31 -23.37 5.54
C ASP A 399 42.07 -22.06 5.29
N SER A 400 42.03 -21.17 6.28
CA SER A 400 42.84 -19.95 6.32
C SER A 400 43.69 -19.96 7.57
N THR A 401 44.86 -20.58 7.45
CA THR A 401 46.04 -20.28 8.25
C THR A 401 47.13 -19.77 7.31
N ASN A 402 47.51 -18.50 7.44
CA ASN A 402 48.86 -18.09 7.09
C ASN A 402 49.31 -16.88 7.91
N GLU A 403 50.19 -17.16 8.85
CA GLU A 403 51.06 -16.20 9.55
C GLU A 403 52.09 -15.62 8.57
N GLY A 404 52.55 -14.38 8.82
CA GLY A 404 53.64 -13.80 8.02
C GLY A 404 53.97 -12.34 8.34
N SER A 405 54.70 -12.17 9.44
CA SER A 405 56.00 -11.45 9.55
C SER A 405 56.23 -10.07 8.89
N GLU A 406 56.79 -9.18 9.72
CA GLU A 406 57.90 -8.22 9.44
C GLU A 406 57.62 -6.97 8.57
N ASN A 407 57.48 -5.80 9.22
CA ASN A 407 58.57 -4.81 9.41
C ASN A 407 58.12 -3.63 10.29
#